data_AF-A0AAD2GN84-F1
#
_entry.id   AF-A0AAD2GN84-F1
#
_cell.length_a   1.000
_cell.length_b   1.000
_cell.length_c   1.000
_cell.angle_alpha   90.00
_cell.angle_beta   90.00
_cell.angle_gamma   90.00
#
_symmetry.space_group_name_H-M   'P 1'
#
loop_
_entity.id
_entity.type
_entity.pdbx_description
1 polymer ?
#
loop_
_entity_poly.entity_id
_entity_poly.type
_entity_poly.pdbx_seq_one_letter_code
_entity_poly.pdbx_strand_id
1 'polypeptide(L)'
;MRQGIKVGHSSPYHPQTQGKLERFHRSLKAEVLQGKWFTDAGELQRAFDHWRTVYNLERPHEALDMAVPASRYQPSARQFRSNVEPPEYDEGVVVRKVDIRGKLSLRCVSLSAGKAFRNERLGLKETQEDGQYEVWWYSTKVGVIDLKNKSITMAKNVKKCSPCPRTPVYHVSGSYTGEPGRVSDGY
;
A
#
# COMPACT_ATOMS: atom_id res chain seq x y z
N MET A 1 -3.69 -10.23 3.75
CA MET A 1 -4.71 -10.96 4.53
C MET A 1 -4.38 -12.45 4.66
N ARG A 2 -4.11 -13.22 3.60
CA ARG A 2 -3.52 -14.57 3.77
C ARG A 2 -2.27 -14.60 4.67
N GLN A 3 -1.33 -13.69 4.44
CA GLN A 3 -0.15 -13.49 5.29
C GLN A 3 -0.43 -12.70 6.58
N GLY A 4 -1.68 -12.51 7.00
CA GLY A 4 -2.03 -11.63 8.13
C GLY A 4 -1.62 -10.15 7.96
N ILE A 5 -1.26 -9.71 6.76
CA ILE A 5 -0.95 -8.30 6.44
C ILE A 5 -2.25 -7.58 6.08
N LYS A 6 -2.57 -6.51 6.81
CA LYS A 6 -3.71 -5.63 6.52
C LYS A 6 -3.27 -4.56 5.52
N VAL A 7 -4.11 -4.29 4.53
CA VAL A 7 -3.86 -3.23 3.55
C VAL A 7 -4.49 -1.93 4.08
N GLY A 8 -3.67 -0.89 4.19
CA GLY A 8 -4.12 0.47 4.44
C GLY A 8 -4.04 1.29 3.16
N HIS A 9 -5.03 2.14 2.93
CA HIS A 9 -5.02 3.11 1.84
C HIS A 9 -4.98 4.52 2.43
N SER A 10 -4.16 5.40 1.87
CA SER A 10 -4.22 6.83 2.16
C SER A 10 -5.48 7.42 1.54
N SER A 11 -6.13 8.32 2.26
CA SER A 11 -7.26 9.07 1.71
C SER A 11 -6.80 9.99 0.57
N PRO A 12 -7.64 10.20 -0.46
CA PRO A 12 -7.40 11.23 -1.46
C PRO A 12 -7.19 12.61 -0.81
N TYR A 13 -6.30 13.42 -1.40
CA TYR A 13 -6.01 14.81 -0.98
C TYR A 13 -5.44 14.98 0.43
N HIS A 14 -4.73 13.97 0.96
CA HIS A 14 -4.06 14.05 2.26
C HIS A 14 -2.50 14.01 2.14
N PRO A 15 -1.88 15.07 1.57
CA PRO A 15 -0.45 15.09 1.23
C PRO A 15 0.48 14.91 2.44
N GLN A 16 0.03 15.30 3.63
CA GLN A 16 0.80 15.15 4.88
C GLN A 16 1.20 13.71 5.20
N THR A 17 0.53 12.70 4.62
CA THR A 17 0.86 11.29 4.87
C THR A 17 1.93 10.74 3.94
N GLN A 18 2.17 11.38 2.78
CA GLN A 18 3.04 10.85 1.72
C GLN A 18 4.37 11.59 1.58
N GLY A 19 4.56 12.73 2.26
CA GLY A 19 5.74 13.59 2.08
C GLY A 19 7.10 12.89 2.23
N LYS A 20 7.22 11.90 3.12
CA LYS A 20 8.45 11.09 3.27
C LYS A 20 8.74 10.26 2.02
N LEU A 21 7.71 9.58 1.50
CA LEU A 21 7.81 8.74 0.30
C LEU A 21 8.05 9.60 -0.94
N GLU A 22 7.38 10.76 -1.03
CA GLU A 22 7.58 11.72 -2.11
C GLU A 22 9.00 12.28 -2.13
N ARG A 23 9.55 12.67 -0.96
CA ARG A 23 10.94 13.13 -0.85
C ARG A 23 11.92 12.02 -1.22
N PHE A 24 11.69 10.80 -0.77
CA PHE A 24 12.48 9.62 -1.15
C PHE A 24 12.52 9.43 -2.67
N HIS A 25 11.35 9.39 -3.33
CA HIS A 25 11.27 9.23 -4.79
C HIS A 25 11.91 10.38 -5.55
N ARG A 26 11.78 11.61 -5.05
CA ARG A 26 12.42 12.79 -5.66
C ARG A 26 13.94 12.67 -5.63
N SER A 27 14.51 12.32 -4.47
CA SER A 27 15.96 12.11 -4.32
C SER A 27 16.47 10.98 -5.21
N LEU A 28 15.78 9.83 -5.21
CA LEU A 28 16.15 8.69 -6.06
C LEU A 28 16.18 9.10 -7.54
N LYS A 29 15.13 9.81 -8.00
CA LYS A 29 15.05 10.25 -9.40
C LYS A 29 16.17 11.22 -9.74
N ALA A 30 16.41 12.24 -8.92
CA ALA A 30 17.41 13.26 -9.18
C ALA A 30 18.85 12.70 -9.17
N GLU A 31 19.16 11.78 -8.26
CA GLU A 31 20.54 11.34 -8.01
C GLU A 31 20.92 10.09 -8.81
N VAL A 32 19.96 9.21 -9.11
CA VAL A 32 20.22 7.94 -9.79
C VAL A 32 19.73 7.94 -11.22
N LEU A 33 18.54 8.48 -11.50
CA LEU A 33 17.87 8.26 -12.78
C LEU A 33 18.02 9.44 -13.75
N GLN A 34 18.03 10.67 -13.26
CA GLN A 34 18.01 11.86 -14.10
C GLN A 34 19.33 12.01 -14.86
N GLY A 35 19.22 12.08 -16.19
CA GLY A 35 20.38 12.26 -17.08
C GLY A 35 21.28 11.03 -17.22
N LYS A 36 20.88 9.87 -16.69
CA LYS A 36 21.66 8.62 -16.80
C LYS A 36 20.97 7.64 -17.73
N TRP A 37 21.77 6.93 -18.51
CA TRP A 37 21.35 5.82 -19.35
C TRP A 37 22.01 4.55 -18.83
N PHE A 38 21.23 3.48 -18.74
CA PHE A 38 21.72 2.18 -18.30
C PHE A 38 21.63 1.21 -19.46
N THR A 39 22.68 0.43 -19.64
CA THR A 39 22.85 -0.52 -20.74
C THR A 39 21.96 -1.73 -20.56
N ASP A 40 21.80 -2.19 -19.31
CA ASP A 40 20.97 -3.33 -18.93
C ASP A 40 20.39 -3.19 -17.51
N ALA A 41 19.50 -4.11 -17.15
CA ALA A 41 18.86 -4.15 -15.83
C ALA A 41 19.84 -4.43 -14.68
N GLY A 42 20.95 -5.12 -14.95
CA GLY A 42 21.99 -5.40 -13.95
C GLY A 42 22.79 -4.15 -13.59
N GLU A 43 23.08 -3.28 -14.55
CA GLU A 43 23.70 -1.98 -14.32
C GLU A 43 22.79 -1.07 -13.47
N LEU A 44 21.50 -1.01 -13.81
CA LEU A 44 20.51 -0.28 -13.02
C LEU A 44 20.41 -0.82 -11.59
N GLN A 45 20.40 -2.14 -11.42
CA GLN A 45 20.34 -2.77 -10.10
C GLN A 45 21.56 -2.42 -9.24
N ARG A 46 22.77 -2.46 -9.81
CA ARG A 46 24.00 -2.02 -9.10
C ARG A 46 23.92 -0.55 -8.67
N ALA A 47 23.41 0.33 -9.54
CA ALA A 47 23.20 1.73 -9.21
C ALA A 47 22.20 1.91 -8.05
N PHE A 48 21.10 1.15 -8.05
CA PHE A 48 20.15 1.15 -6.93
C PHE A 48 20.74 0.60 -5.63
N ASP A 49 21.50 -0.50 -5.68
CA ASP A 49 22.10 -1.10 -4.49
C ASP A 49 23.15 -0.16 -3.86
N HIS A 50 23.97 0.48 -4.69
CA HIS A 50 24.91 1.50 -4.23
C HIS A 50 24.17 2.70 -3.60
N TRP A 51 23.19 3.27 -4.31
CA TRP A 51 22.45 4.41 -3.79
C TRP A 51 21.66 4.08 -2.52
N ARG A 52 21.09 2.87 -2.41
CA ARG A 52 20.42 2.40 -1.19
C ARG A 52 21.36 2.38 0.00
N THR A 53 22.61 1.97 -0.20
CA THR A 53 23.65 1.95 0.84
C THR A 53 23.91 3.37 1.32
N VAL A 54 24.23 4.30 0.41
CA VAL A 54 24.47 5.71 0.73
C VAL A 54 23.25 6.34 1.42
N TYR A 55 22.05 6.15 0.88
CA TYR A 55 20.82 6.74 1.41
C TYR A 55 20.49 6.25 2.83
N ASN A 56 20.66 4.96 3.11
CA ASN A 56 20.26 4.38 4.39
C ASN A 56 21.34 4.41 5.47
N LEU A 57 22.62 4.40 5.09
CA LEU A 57 23.75 4.24 6.02
C LEU A 57 24.63 5.47 6.15
N GLU A 58 24.64 6.37 5.17
CA GLU A 58 25.57 7.51 5.14
C GLU A 58 24.85 8.86 5.14
N ARG A 59 23.69 8.97 4.49
CA ARG A 59 22.97 10.24 4.34
C ARG A 59 22.31 10.68 5.65
N PRO A 60 22.71 11.83 6.23
CA PRO A 60 22.01 12.41 7.36
C PRO A 60 20.66 12.99 6.94
N HIS A 61 19.64 12.81 7.76
CA HIS A 61 18.31 13.37 7.54
C HIS A 61 17.93 14.31 8.66
N GLU A 62 17.60 15.55 8.33
CA GLU A 62 17.16 16.59 9.27
C GLU A 62 15.94 16.15 10.10
N ALA A 63 14.99 15.45 9.48
CA ALA A 63 13.82 14.90 10.16
C ALA A 63 14.15 13.78 11.18
N LEU A 64 15.41 13.35 11.24
CA LEU A 64 15.95 12.35 12.17
C LEU A 64 17.10 12.94 13.02
N ASP A 65 17.14 14.27 13.22
CA ASP A 65 18.21 14.95 13.96
C ASP A 65 19.60 14.69 13.38
N MET A 66 19.69 14.72 12.04
CA MET A 66 20.89 14.39 11.27
C MET A 66 21.37 12.93 11.38
N ALA A 67 20.57 12.04 11.96
CA ALA A 67 20.85 10.61 11.92
C ALA A 67 20.53 9.96 10.57
N VAL A 68 21.07 8.77 10.34
CA VAL A 68 20.82 7.97 9.14
C VAL A 68 19.61 7.05 9.31
N PRO A 69 18.85 6.70 8.25
CA PRO A 69 17.64 5.88 8.37
C PRO A 69 17.87 4.53 9.06
N ALA A 70 19.01 3.88 8.80
CA ALA A 70 19.34 2.59 9.40
C ALA A 70 19.48 2.64 10.93
N SER A 71 19.78 3.80 11.52
CA SER A 71 19.88 3.96 12.98
C SER A 71 18.54 3.81 13.70
N ARG A 72 17.42 4.02 12.99
CA ARG A 72 16.05 3.90 13.54
C ARG A 72 15.34 2.65 13.06
N TYR A 73 15.83 2.01 11.99
CA TYR A 73 15.18 0.84 11.41
C TYR A 73 15.47 -0.41 12.24
N GLN A 74 14.41 -1.15 12.58
CA GLN A 74 14.51 -2.47 13.19
C GLN A 74 13.80 -3.50 12.29
N PRO A 75 14.48 -4.58 11.89
CA PRO A 75 13.83 -5.68 11.19
C PRO A 75 12.69 -6.25 12.02
N SER A 76 11.58 -6.62 11.37
CA SER A 76 10.49 -7.29 12.07
C SER A 76 10.95 -8.66 12.56
N ALA A 77 10.68 -9.00 13.81
CA ALA A 77 10.86 -10.35 14.34
C ALA A 77 9.95 -11.39 13.66
N ARG A 78 8.94 -10.93 12.93
CA ARG A 78 8.01 -11.79 12.20
C ARG A 78 8.68 -12.35 10.95
N GLN A 79 8.94 -13.66 10.95
CA GLN A 79 9.42 -14.35 9.76
C GLN A 79 8.35 -14.42 8.67
N PHE A 80 8.79 -14.32 7.42
CA PHE A 80 7.95 -14.55 6.26
C PHE A 80 7.60 -16.03 6.14
N ARG A 81 6.31 -16.35 5.94
CA ARG A 81 5.83 -17.73 5.76
C ARG A 81 5.43 -17.95 4.31
N SER A 82 6.25 -18.66 3.54
CA SER A 82 5.95 -18.92 2.12
C SER A 82 4.69 -19.77 1.92
N ASN A 83 4.44 -20.73 2.81
CA ASN A 83 3.23 -21.54 2.84
C ASN A 83 2.36 -21.16 4.03
N VAL A 84 1.21 -20.55 3.76
CA VAL A 84 0.19 -20.27 4.79
C VAL A 84 -0.80 -21.42 4.79
N GLU A 85 -1.01 -22.01 5.97
CA GLU A 85 -2.02 -23.04 6.20
C GLU A 85 -3.40 -22.57 5.72
N PRO A 86 -4.21 -23.48 5.13
CA PRO A 86 -5.57 -23.15 4.76
C PRO A 86 -6.36 -22.60 5.96
N PRO A 87 -7.25 -21.62 5.76
CA PRO A 87 -8.02 -21.07 6.85
C PRO A 87 -9.02 -22.11 7.37
N GLU A 88 -9.02 -22.28 8.69
CA GLU A 88 -10.10 -22.94 9.42
C GLU A 88 -11.15 -21.87 9.77
N TYR A 89 -12.41 -22.21 9.59
CA TYR A 89 -13.54 -21.32 9.89
C TYR A 89 -14.39 -21.97 10.96
N ASP A 90 -15.03 -21.15 11.80
CA ASP A 90 -15.90 -21.60 12.88
C ASP A 90 -17.07 -22.45 12.36
N GLU A 91 -17.67 -23.22 13.28
CA GLU A 91 -18.88 -24.00 12.99
C GLU A 91 -20.01 -23.12 12.42
N GLY A 92 -20.73 -23.66 11.43
CA GLY A 92 -21.78 -22.94 10.72
C GLY A 92 -21.29 -22.06 9.54
N VAL A 93 -19.98 -21.98 9.29
CA VAL A 93 -19.44 -21.31 8.10
C VAL A 93 -19.27 -22.30 6.95
N VAL A 94 -19.99 -22.07 5.85
CA VAL A 94 -19.90 -22.92 4.65
C VAL A 94 -18.65 -22.55 3.86
N VAL A 95 -17.73 -23.48 3.69
CA VAL A 95 -16.51 -23.24 2.89
C VAL A 95 -16.73 -23.63 1.43
N ARG A 96 -16.47 -22.71 0.50
CA ARG A 96 -16.52 -22.97 -0.95
C ARG A 96 -15.21 -22.59 -1.62
N LYS A 97 -14.75 -23.45 -2.53
CA LYS A 97 -13.61 -23.17 -3.40
C LYS A 97 -14.07 -22.35 -4.59
N VAL A 98 -13.29 -21.32 -4.92
CA VAL A 98 -13.49 -20.52 -6.12
C VAL A 98 -12.78 -21.19 -7.30
N ASP A 99 -13.47 -21.29 -8.42
CA ASP A 99 -12.96 -21.88 -9.65
C ASP A 99 -11.87 -21.00 -10.32
N ILE A 100 -11.31 -21.50 -11.43
CA ILE A 100 -10.33 -20.79 -12.24
C ILE A 100 -10.88 -19.54 -12.93
N ARG A 101 -12.21 -19.40 -13.04
CA ARG A 101 -12.91 -18.25 -13.61
C ARG A 101 -13.22 -17.18 -12.56
N GLY A 102 -13.00 -17.46 -11.27
CA GLY A 102 -13.33 -16.56 -10.17
C GLY A 102 -14.77 -16.68 -9.68
N LYS A 103 -15.43 -17.81 -9.97
CA LYS A 103 -16.81 -18.10 -9.55
C LYS A 103 -16.85 -19.17 -8.47
N LEU A 104 -17.88 -19.12 -7.62
CA LEU A 104 -18.19 -20.16 -6.65
C LEU A 104 -19.68 -20.50 -6.74
N SER A 105 -20.04 -21.70 -6.30
CA SER A 105 -21.44 -22.14 -6.23
C SER A 105 -21.94 -22.19 -4.79
N LEU A 106 -23.13 -21.64 -4.56
CA LEU A 106 -23.86 -21.70 -3.28
C LEU A 106 -25.34 -21.95 -3.57
N ARG A 107 -25.94 -22.98 -2.95
CA ARG A 107 -27.36 -23.36 -3.13
C ARG A 107 -27.79 -23.37 -4.62
N CYS A 108 -27.01 -24.02 -5.48
CA CYS A 108 -27.21 -24.11 -6.94
C CYS A 108 -27.13 -22.79 -7.73
N VAL A 109 -26.72 -21.68 -7.10
CA VAL A 109 -26.45 -20.41 -7.78
C VAL A 109 -24.96 -20.25 -7.99
N SER A 110 -24.55 -19.89 -9.21
CA SER A 110 -23.17 -19.53 -9.52
C SER A 110 -22.96 -18.03 -9.34
N LEU A 111 -22.01 -17.66 -8.48
CA LEU A 111 -21.74 -16.30 -8.06
C LEU A 111 -20.29 -15.92 -8.37
N SER A 112 -20.05 -14.66 -8.76
CA SER A 112 -18.71 -14.17 -9.10
C SER A 112 -18.03 -13.54 -7.90
N ALA A 113 -17.05 -14.21 -7.30
CA ALA A 113 -16.21 -13.68 -6.22
C ALA A 113 -15.05 -12.82 -6.73
N GLY A 114 -14.70 -12.96 -8.02
CA GLY A 114 -13.66 -12.19 -8.68
C GLY A 114 -12.34 -12.94 -8.84
N LYS A 115 -11.50 -12.46 -9.77
CA LYS A 115 -10.26 -13.14 -10.17
C LYS A 115 -9.19 -13.21 -9.08
N ALA A 116 -9.29 -12.35 -8.06
CA ALA A 116 -8.36 -12.29 -6.94
C ALA A 116 -8.41 -13.54 -6.04
N PHE A 117 -9.52 -14.29 -6.07
CA PHE A 117 -9.72 -15.47 -5.22
C PHE A 117 -9.64 -16.78 -6.01
N ARG A 118 -9.10 -16.80 -7.23
CA ARG A 118 -9.01 -18.05 -8.03
C ARG A 118 -8.26 -19.13 -7.25
N ASN A 119 -8.85 -20.32 -7.18
CA ASN A 119 -8.36 -21.47 -6.41
C ASN A 119 -8.29 -21.28 -4.89
N GLU A 120 -8.76 -20.15 -4.34
CA GLU A 120 -8.83 -19.91 -2.90
C GLU A 120 -10.14 -20.48 -2.31
N ARG A 121 -10.12 -20.70 -1.00
CA ARG A 121 -11.29 -21.11 -0.22
C ARG A 121 -11.86 -19.89 0.50
N LEU A 122 -13.17 -19.70 0.38
CA LEU A 122 -13.91 -18.63 1.05
C LEU A 122 -14.88 -19.23 2.05
N GLY A 123 -14.91 -18.68 3.25
CA GLY A 123 -15.91 -18.97 4.27
C GLY A 123 -17.15 -18.12 4.02
N LEU A 124 -18.32 -18.74 4.00
CA LEU A 124 -19.62 -18.12 3.80
C LEU A 124 -20.42 -18.27 5.08
N LYS A 125 -20.51 -17.19 5.86
CA LYS A 125 -21.23 -17.17 7.13
C LYS A 125 -22.63 -16.59 6.91
N GLU A 126 -23.67 -17.36 7.21
CA GLU A 126 -25.05 -16.87 7.13
C GLU A 126 -25.25 -15.73 8.13
N THR A 127 -25.89 -14.65 7.70
CA THR A 127 -26.25 -13.53 8.59
C THR A 127 -27.59 -13.82 9.27
N GLN A 128 -28.04 -12.91 10.12
CA GLN A 128 -29.37 -12.99 10.73
C GLN A 128 -30.52 -12.84 9.70
N GLU A 129 -30.21 -12.34 8.50
CA GLU A 129 -31.18 -12.20 7.41
C GLU A 129 -31.09 -13.39 6.45
N ASP A 130 -32.19 -14.13 6.31
CA ASP A 130 -32.23 -15.29 5.42
C ASP A 130 -31.92 -14.90 3.97
N GLY A 131 -30.98 -15.65 3.37
CA GLY A 131 -30.48 -15.42 2.02
C GLY A 131 -29.29 -14.46 1.92
N GLN A 132 -28.76 -13.93 3.04
CA GLN A 132 -27.53 -13.14 3.05
C GLN A 132 -26.36 -13.88 3.71
N TYR A 133 -25.18 -13.80 3.10
CA TYR A 133 -23.97 -14.43 3.61
C TYR A 133 -22.81 -13.45 3.64
N GLU A 134 -22.07 -13.39 4.73
CA GLU A 134 -20.79 -12.72 4.76
C GLU A 134 -19.73 -13.60 4.09
N VAL A 135 -18.92 -12.99 3.22
CA VAL A 135 -17.80 -13.66 2.55
C VAL A 135 -16.52 -13.34 3.30
N TRP A 136 -15.87 -14.36 3.83
CA TRP A 136 -14.65 -14.29 4.61
C TRP A 136 -13.48 -14.96 3.88
N TRP A 137 -12.36 -14.26 3.73
CA TRP A 137 -11.10 -14.80 3.24
C TRP A 137 -10.05 -14.70 4.35
N TYR A 138 -9.66 -15.85 4.92
CA TYR A 138 -8.94 -15.91 6.19
C TYR A 138 -9.67 -15.06 7.26
N SER A 139 -8.94 -14.24 8.00
CA SER A 139 -9.47 -13.39 9.06
C SER A 139 -10.07 -12.06 8.55
N THR A 140 -10.45 -11.96 7.27
CA THR A 140 -10.98 -10.70 6.72
C THR A 140 -12.26 -10.90 5.94
N LYS A 141 -13.29 -10.12 6.31
CA LYS A 141 -14.52 -9.96 5.53
C LYS A 141 -14.21 -9.23 4.22
N VAL A 142 -14.46 -9.90 3.11
CA VAL A 142 -14.20 -9.38 1.76
C VAL A 142 -15.48 -8.97 1.03
N GLY A 143 -16.65 -9.37 1.52
CA GLY A 143 -17.92 -8.99 0.89
C GLY A 143 -19.14 -9.58 1.57
N VAL A 144 -20.28 -9.42 0.91
CA VAL A 144 -21.59 -9.97 1.29
C VAL A 144 -22.24 -10.55 0.04
N ILE A 145 -22.84 -11.74 0.15
CA ILE A 145 -23.67 -12.38 -0.84
C ILE A 145 -25.12 -12.05 -0.53
N ASP A 146 -25.88 -11.71 -1.57
CA ASP A 146 -27.33 -11.65 -1.53
C ASP A 146 -27.88 -12.67 -2.54
N LEU A 147 -28.51 -13.74 -2.03
CA LEU A 147 -29.08 -14.80 -2.85
C LEU A 147 -30.36 -14.38 -3.57
N LYS A 148 -31.13 -13.41 -3.04
CA LYS A 148 -32.35 -12.90 -3.71
C LYS A 148 -31.97 -12.20 -5.00
N ASN A 149 -30.90 -11.40 -4.93
CA ASN A 149 -30.33 -10.67 -6.06
C ASN A 149 -29.28 -11.47 -6.85
N LYS A 150 -28.98 -12.72 -6.44
CA LYS A 150 -27.94 -13.59 -7.04
C LYS A 150 -26.61 -12.86 -7.26
N SER A 151 -26.22 -12.02 -6.30
CA SER A 151 -25.06 -11.13 -6.44
C SER A 151 -24.12 -11.22 -5.25
N ILE A 152 -22.84 -10.90 -5.49
CA ILE A 152 -21.85 -10.69 -4.44
C ILE A 152 -21.46 -9.22 -4.47
N THR A 153 -21.69 -8.52 -3.38
CA THR A 153 -21.17 -7.18 -3.15
C THR A 153 -19.86 -7.30 -2.41
N MET A 154 -18.75 -7.12 -3.13
CA MET A 154 -17.43 -7.08 -2.54
C MET A 154 -17.23 -5.76 -1.80
N ALA A 155 -16.60 -5.80 -0.62
CA ALA A 155 -16.32 -4.62 0.17
C ALA A 155 -15.42 -3.67 -0.63
N LYS A 156 -15.93 -2.47 -0.93
CA LYS A 156 -15.10 -1.37 -1.44
C LYS A 156 -14.34 -0.77 -0.26
N ASN A 157 -13.01 -0.81 -0.29
CA ASN A 157 -12.14 -0.16 0.69
C ASN A 157 -12.19 1.38 0.54
N VAL A 158 -13.34 2.01 0.80
CA VAL A 158 -13.46 3.47 0.86
C VAL A 158 -13.93 3.85 2.26
N LYS A 159 -12.97 4.10 3.16
CA LYS A 159 -13.28 4.82 4.39
C LYS A 159 -13.60 6.27 4.00
N LYS A 160 -14.88 6.67 4.04
CA LYS A 160 -15.26 8.10 3.99
C LYS A 160 -14.94 8.71 5.35
N CYS A 161 -14.00 9.66 5.39
CA CYS A 161 -13.84 10.55 6.54
C CYS A 161 -14.59 11.87 6.29
N SER A 162 -15.07 12.46 7.38
CA SER A 162 -15.69 13.79 7.43
C SER A 162 -14.75 14.87 6.86
N PRO A 163 -15.28 15.92 6.22
CA PRO A 163 -14.47 16.95 5.57
C PRO A 163 -13.58 17.67 6.59
N CYS A 164 -12.28 17.72 6.31
CA CYS A 164 -11.34 18.52 7.10
C CYS A 164 -11.43 20.01 6.68
N PRO A 165 -11.21 20.96 7.60
CA PRO A 165 -11.14 22.38 7.26
C PRO A 165 -9.94 22.60 6.34
N ARG A 166 -10.17 23.18 5.16
CA ARG A 166 -9.09 23.53 4.21
C ARG A 166 -8.17 24.55 4.88
N THR A 167 -6.89 24.23 5.03
CA THR A 167 -5.88 25.22 5.42
C THR A 167 -5.76 26.26 4.30
N PRO A 168 -5.86 27.57 4.57
CA PRO A 168 -5.67 28.59 3.55
C PRO A 168 -4.23 28.58 3.06
N VAL A 169 -4.07 28.59 1.73
CA VAL A 169 -2.78 28.74 1.06
C VAL A 169 -2.37 30.21 1.18
N TYR A 170 -1.38 30.50 2.02
CA TYR A 170 -0.78 31.83 2.04
C TYR A 170 0.19 31.96 0.86
N HIS A 171 -0.10 32.90 -0.04
CA HIS A 171 0.84 33.36 -1.06
C HIS A 171 1.95 34.16 -0.36
N VAL A 172 3.17 33.63 -0.37
CA VAL A 172 4.36 34.38 0.05
C VAL A 172 4.82 35.22 -1.15
N SER A 173 4.51 36.51 -1.13
CA SER A 173 5.10 37.50 -2.03
C SER A 173 6.51 37.85 -1.54
N GLY A 174 7.53 37.16 -2.05
CA GLY A 174 8.93 37.50 -1.80
C GLY A 174 9.45 38.50 -2.83
N SER A 175 9.60 39.77 -2.45
CA SER A 175 10.34 40.77 -3.21
C SER A 175 11.84 40.53 -3.03
N TYR A 176 12.51 40.08 -4.10
CA TYR A 176 13.97 39.90 -4.16
C TYR A 176 14.61 41.28 -4.39
N THR A 177 15.18 41.89 -3.35
CA THR A 177 16.12 43.02 -3.52
C THR A 177 17.51 42.44 -3.69
N GLY A 178 18.00 42.42 -4.92
CA GLY A 178 19.37 42.03 -5.23
C GLY A 178 20.33 43.19 -4.98
N GLU A 179 21.29 43.01 -4.07
CA GLU A 179 22.54 43.77 -4.05
C GLU A 179 23.67 42.94 -4.70
N PRO A 180 24.44 43.48 -5.66
CA PRO A 180 25.56 42.77 -6.26
C PRO A 180 26.83 42.93 -5.41
N GLY A 181 27.24 41.85 -4.73
CA GLY A 181 28.50 41.75 -4.01
C GLY A 181 29.71 41.64 -4.95
N ARG A 182 30.66 42.57 -4.79
CA ARG A 182 31.97 42.66 -5.44
C ARG A 182 32.78 41.36 -5.41
N VAL A 183 33.41 41.08 -6.54
CA VAL A 183 34.59 40.21 -6.66
C VAL A 183 35.81 40.98 -6.15
N SER A 184 36.59 40.37 -5.27
CA SER A 184 37.93 40.85 -4.89
C SER A 184 38.93 39.72 -5.04
N ASP A 185 39.85 39.91 -5.99
CA ASP A 185 41.07 39.14 -6.23
C ASP A 185 42.13 39.34 -5.12
N GLY A 186 43.01 38.35 -4.96
CA GLY A 186 44.30 38.42 -4.24
C GLY A 186 44.31 37.54 -2.97
N TYR A 187 45.19 36.56 -2.80
CA TYR A 187 46.52 36.27 -3.35
C TYR A 187 46.70 34.75 -3.51
#